data_AF-A0A6B1GRT3-F1
#
_entry.id   AF-A0A6B1GRT3-F1
#
_cell.length_a   1.000
_cell.length_b   1.000
_cell.length_c   1.000
_cell.angle_alpha   90.00
_cell.angle_beta   90.00
_cell.angle_gamma   90.00
#
_symmetry.space_group_name_H-M   'P 1'
#
loop_
_entity.id
_entity.type
_entity.pdbx_description
1 polymer ?
#
loop_
_entity_poly.entity_id
_entity_poly.type
_entity_poly.pdbx_seq_one_letter_code
_entity_poly.pdbx_strand_id
1 'polypeptide(L)'
;MPRRASPPSSRSAGQASAAAEAVPMMKGLPILIMLLVAAVQEPGDGRYPEMPSGRPPAIDVPNAVAAAESDMRPYRERIARVSTGGGELHLDMAPVPGGDFLMGSPESEPGRSELESPRRRVRIAPFWMATHETTWDLYRVFMFDTDRGGEEPAAAWADAVSRPTPPYRPLDFGMGVEGFPALS
;
A
#
# COMPACT_ATOMS: atom_id res chain seq x y z
N MET A 1 -8.02 -79.21 72.54
CA MET A 1 -6.77 -78.49 72.15
C MET A 1 -6.17 -79.19 70.94
N PRO A 2 -5.42 -78.57 69.99
CA PRO A 2 -4.98 -77.16 69.80
C PRO A 2 -5.49 -76.53 68.45
N ARG A 3 -5.78 -75.21 68.31
CA ARG A 3 -4.99 -73.96 68.04
C ARG A 3 -4.61 -73.61 66.57
N ARG A 4 -5.05 -72.39 66.16
CA ARG A 4 -4.46 -71.38 65.20
C ARG A 4 -4.50 -71.71 63.68
N ALA A 5 -4.56 -70.76 62.72
CA ALA A 5 -4.15 -69.34 62.65
C ALA A 5 -4.94 -68.52 61.60
N SER A 6 -4.86 -67.18 61.69
CA SER A 6 -5.35 -66.17 60.71
C SER A 6 -4.35 -65.85 59.58
N PRO A 7 -4.79 -65.17 58.51
CA PRO A 7 -3.98 -64.18 57.77
C PRO A 7 -4.71 -62.80 57.56
N PRO A 8 -4.03 -61.77 57.00
CA PRO A 8 -4.18 -60.38 57.44
C PRO A 8 -4.94 -59.42 56.50
N SER A 9 -5.10 -58.19 57.01
CA SER A 9 -5.65 -56.96 56.46
C SER A 9 -4.84 -56.31 55.31
N SER A 10 -5.53 -55.58 54.43
CA SER A 10 -5.02 -54.31 53.87
C SER A 10 -6.17 -53.34 53.48
N ARG A 11 -5.87 -52.05 53.70
CA ARG A 11 -6.66 -50.81 53.57
C ARG A 11 -6.98 -50.44 52.10
N SER A 12 -8.18 -49.89 51.81
CA SER A 12 -8.52 -48.46 51.55
C SER A 12 -7.69 -47.78 50.44
N ALA A 13 -8.21 -47.00 49.50
CA ALA A 13 -9.46 -46.24 49.44
C ALA A 13 -9.74 -45.84 47.98
N GLY A 14 -11.01 -45.61 47.65
CA GLY A 14 -11.45 -44.91 46.45
C GLY A 14 -12.88 -44.43 46.68
N GLN A 15 -13.05 -43.12 46.90
CA GLN A 15 -14.35 -42.45 46.89
C GLN A 15 -14.32 -41.39 45.80
N ALA A 16 -15.28 -41.45 44.89
CA ALA A 16 -15.72 -40.33 44.06
C ALA A 16 -17.25 -40.24 44.19
N SER A 17 -17.70 -39.05 44.54
CA SER A 17 -19.09 -38.67 44.87
C SER A 17 -19.84 -38.22 43.61
N ALA A 18 -21.09 -38.66 43.46
CA ALA A 18 -22.09 -37.98 42.64
C ALA A 18 -23.53 -38.40 43.02
N ALA A 19 -24.45 -37.44 42.80
CA ALA A 19 -25.91 -37.54 42.62
C ALA A 19 -26.81 -37.05 43.77
N ALA A 20 -27.54 -35.97 43.48
CA ALA A 20 -28.81 -35.60 44.12
C ALA A 20 -29.74 -35.00 43.03
N GLU A 21 -30.97 -35.49 43.00
CA GLU A 21 -32.04 -35.24 42.01
C GLU A 21 -32.89 -33.98 42.31
N ALA A 22 -33.37 -33.39 41.19
CA ALA A 22 -34.69 -32.80 40.87
C ALA A 22 -35.39 -31.74 41.76
N VAL A 23 -35.77 -30.62 41.11
CA VAL A 23 -36.75 -29.59 41.58
C VAL A 23 -37.70 -29.24 40.41
N PRO A 24 -39.03 -29.10 40.64
CA PRO A 24 -40.01 -28.93 39.56
C PRO A 24 -40.32 -27.47 39.18
N MET A 25 -40.90 -27.33 37.99
CA MET A 25 -41.20 -26.14 37.21
C MET A 25 -42.48 -25.41 37.68
N MET A 26 -42.42 -24.09 37.88
CA MET A 26 -43.60 -23.22 37.93
C MET A 26 -43.32 -21.86 37.26
N LYS A 27 -44.34 -21.37 36.57
CA LYS A 27 -44.34 -20.40 35.47
C LYS A 27 -44.06 -18.96 35.91
N GLY A 28 -43.25 -18.24 35.14
CA GLY A 28 -43.07 -16.78 35.23
C GLY A 28 -42.16 -16.29 34.10
N LEU A 29 -42.73 -15.60 33.12
CA LEU A 29 -42.06 -15.07 31.93
C LEU A 29 -41.37 -13.73 32.25
N PRO A 30 -40.05 -13.56 32.03
CA PRO A 30 -39.47 -12.22 31.97
C PRO A 30 -39.45 -11.73 30.51
N ILE A 31 -40.10 -10.59 30.30
CA ILE A 31 -40.08 -9.82 29.05
C ILE A 31 -38.66 -9.31 28.81
N LEU A 32 -37.98 -9.87 27.81
CA LEU A 32 -36.72 -9.35 27.29
C LEU A 32 -37.03 -8.15 26.39
N ILE A 33 -36.91 -6.93 26.92
CA ILE A 33 -36.95 -5.71 26.11
C ILE A 33 -35.63 -5.63 25.33
N MET A 34 -35.68 -6.11 24.09
CA MET A 34 -34.64 -5.85 23.09
C MET A 34 -34.88 -4.44 22.54
N LEU A 35 -34.13 -3.45 23.07
CA LEU A 35 -34.14 -2.09 22.53
C LEU A 35 -33.36 -2.10 21.21
N LEU A 36 -34.09 -2.27 20.10
CA LEU A 36 -33.56 -2.08 18.75
C LEU A 36 -33.41 -0.58 18.52
N VAL A 37 -32.18 -0.06 18.67
CA VAL A 37 -31.84 1.26 18.11
C VAL A 37 -31.74 1.08 16.61
N ALA A 38 -32.82 1.44 15.89
CA ALA A 38 -32.73 1.65 14.45
C ALA A 38 -31.87 2.89 14.23
N ALA A 39 -30.70 2.72 13.61
CA ALA A 39 -29.93 3.84 13.10
C ALA A 39 -30.79 4.55 12.04
N VAL A 40 -31.19 5.78 12.31
CA VAL A 40 -31.70 6.69 11.30
C VAL A 40 -30.51 7.05 10.41
N GLN A 41 -30.38 6.37 9.28
CA GLN A 41 -29.59 6.89 8.16
C GLN A 41 -30.49 7.86 7.39
N GLU A 42 -30.15 9.15 7.44
CA GLU A 42 -30.74 10.17 6.58
C GLU A 42 -30.53 9.76 5.11
N PRO A 43 -31.59 9.74 4.27
CA PRO A 43 -31.43 9.45 2.86
C PRO A 43 -30.79 10.67 2.19
N GLY A 44 -29.46 10.68 2.09
CA GLY A 44 -28.81 11.45 1.03
C GLY A 44 -29.45 11.07 -0.31
N ASP A 45 -29.54 12.00 -1.27
CA ASP A 45 -30.27 11.93 -2.56
C ASP A 45 -29.87 10.75 -3.49
N GLY A 46 -29.14 9.74 -2.98
CA GLY A 46 -28.99 8.38 -3.51
C GLY A 46 -28.25 8.28 -4.84
N ARG A 47 -27.91 9.42 -5.44
CA ARG A 47 -27.34 9.53 -6.78
C ARG A 47 -25.81 9.48 -6.77
N TYR A 48 -25.17 9.83 -5.64
CA TYR A 48 -23.72 9.80 -5.48
C TYR A 48 -23.34 9.34 -4.07
N PRO A 49 -22.28 8.51 -3.93
CA PRO A 49 -21.72 8.21 -2.61
C PRO A 49 -21.21 9.51 -1.97
N GLU A 50 -21.33 9.61 -0.65
CA GLU A 50 -20.76 10.73 0.09
C GLU A 50 -19.23 10.64 0.05
N MET A 51 -18.58 11.69 -0.46
CA MET A 51 -17.13 11.71 -0.64
C MET A 51 -16.45 11.89 0.74
N PRO A 52 -15.36 11.14 1.03
CA PRO A 52 -14.58 11.36 2.24
C PRO A 52 -14.06 12.80 2.30
N SER A 53 -14.22 13.46 3.45
CA SER A 53 -13.69 14.80 3.65
C SER A 53 -12.15 14.79 3.79
N GLY A 54 -11.48 15.82 3.28
CA GLY A 54 -10.03 16.01 3.46
C GLY A 54 -9.18 15.55 2.27
N ARG A 55 -7.86 15.48 2.48
CA ARG A 55 -6.91 15.01 1.46
C ARG A 55 -6.84 13.48 1.49
N PRO A 56 -6.74 12.81 0.34
CA PRO A 56 -6.39 11.39 0.31
C PRO A 56 -5.13 11.10 1.14
N PRO A 57 -5.07 9.99 1.86
CA PRO A 57 -3.86 9.59 2.57
C PRO A 57 -2.69 9.46 1.59
N ALA A 58 -1.59 10.14 1.89
CA ALA A 58 -0.35 9.98 1.13
C ALA A 58 0.25 8.61 1.46
N ILE A 59 0.79 7.95 0.43
CA ILE A 59 1.61 6.75 0.62
C ILE A 59 2.90 7.21 1.31
N ASP A 60 3.20 6.63 2.46
CA ASP A 60 4.45 6.93 3.17
C ASP A 60 5.62 6.28 2.43
N VAL A 61 6.51 7.11 1.89
CA VAL A 61 7.73 6.68 1.22
C VAL A 61 8.90 7.10 2.11
N PRO A 62 9.61 6.15 2.74
CA PRO A 62 10.71 6.47 3.65
C PRO A 62 11.75 7.36 2.97
N ASN A 63 12.15 8.43 3.67
CA ASN A 63 13.12 9.44 3.20
C ASN A 63 12.68 10.33 2.02
N ALA A 64 11.44 10.20 1.52
CA ALA A 64 10.92 11.06 0.44
C ALA A 64 10.39 12.43 0.92
N VAL A 65 10.44 12.69 2.23
CA VAL A 65 10.01 13.94 2.85
C VAL A 65 11.21 14.56 3.57
N ALA A 66 11.51 15.81 3.25
CA ALA A 66 12.56 16.61 3.89
C ALA A 66 12.08 18.05 4.08
N ALA A 67 12.41 18.65 5.22
CA ALA A 67 12.09 20.05 5.51
C ALA A 67 13.18 21.01 5.01
N ALA A 68 14.43 20.54 4.95
CA ALA A 68 15.59 21.29 4.47
C ALA A 68 16.45 20.44 3.52
N GLU A 69 17.27 21.10 2.70
CA GLU A 69 18.20 20.45 1.77
C GLU A 69 19.14 19.46 2.46
N SER A 70 19.63 19.79 3.66
CA SER A 70 20.49 18.92 4.46
C SER A 70 19.83 17.62 4.89
N ASP A 71 18.51 17.59 4.92
CA ASP A 71 17.72 16.43 5.33
C ASP A 71 17.35 15.54 4.13
N MET A 72 17.58 16.01 2.91
CA MET A 72 17.28 15.26 1.70
C MET A 72 18.25 14.08 1.56
N ARG A 73 17.69 12.88 1.60
CA ARG A 73 18.44 11.63 1.45
C ARG A 73 18.03 10.94 0.15
N PRO A 74 18.94 10.18 -0.49
CA PRO A 74 18.53 9.23 -1.52
C PRO A 74 17.48 8.29 -0.95
N TYR A 75 16.48 7.97 -1.77
CA TYR A 75 15.44 7.04 -1.38
C TYR A 75 15.07 6.13 -2.54
N ARG A 76 14.45 5.01 -2.17
CA ARG A 76 13.97 4.00 -3.10
C ARG A 76 12.47 3.89 -2.93
N GLU A 77 11.73 4.29 -3.96
CA GLU A 77 10.28 4.17 -3.98
C GLU A 77 9.89 2.83 -4.58
N ARG A 78 9.23 2.00 -3.77
CA ARG A 78 8.68 0.74 -4.24
C ARG A 78 7.38 0.98 -4.99
N ILE A 79 7.28 0.45 -6.21
CA ILE A 79 6.04 0.49 -6.97
C ILE A 79 5.13 -0.65 -6.52
N ALA A 80 4.10 -0.33 -5.74
CA ALA A 80 3.24 -1.33 -5.07
C ALA A 80 2.36 -2.16 -6.02
N ARG A 81 2.13 -1.71 -7.26
CA ARG A 81 1.13 -2.29 -8.19
C ARG A 81 1.69 -3.26 -9.22
N VAL A 82 2.81 -3.94 -8.96
CA VAL A 82 3.30 -4.98 -9.87
C VAL A 82 2.46 -6.23 -9.67
N SER A 83 1.55 -6.51 -10.60
CA SER A 83 0.57 -7.57 -10.44
C SER A 83 0.77 -8.77 -11.35
N THR A 84 1.83 -8.73 -12.16
CA THR A 84 2.12 -9.77 -13.14
C THR A 84 3.51 -10.33 -12.93
N GLY A 85 3.70 -11.26 -11.96
CA GLY A 85 4.83 -12.20 -11.84
C GLY A 85 6.27 -11.67 -11.88
N GLY A 86 6.46 -10.38 -12.12
CA GLY A 86 7.71 -9.65 -12.15
C GLY A 86 8.07 -9.26 -10.72
N GLY A 87 9.36 -9.24 -10.45
CA GLY A 87 9.88 -8.90 -9.13
C GLY A 87 9.47 -7.51 -8.66
N GLU A 88 9.93 -7.17 -7.47
CA GLU A 88 9.72 -5.85 -6.88
C GLU A 88 10.35 -4.76 -7.76
N LEU A 89 9.53 -3.85 -8.30
CA LEU A 89 9.99 -2.70 -9.07
C LEU A 89 10.21 -1.51 -8.15
N HIS A 90 11.28 -0.77 -8.43
CA HIS A 90 11.74 0.34 -7.60
C HIS A 90 12.13 1.53 -8.48
N LEU A 91 11.87 2.73 -7.98
CA LEU A 91 12.38 3.99 -8.52
C LEU A 91 13.41 4.57 -7.56
N ASP A 92 14.66 4.63 -8.01
CA ASP A 92 15.77 5.17 -7.23
C ASP A 92 15.90 6.68 -7.44
N MET A 93 15.77 7.43 -6.36
CA MET A 93 15.73 8.89 -6.35
C MET A 93 16.96 9.45 -5.62
N ALA A 94 17.63 10.42 -6.23
CA ALA A 94 18.77 11.11 -5.66
C ALA A 94 18.45 12.60 -5.42
N PRO A 95 18.90 13.19 -4.31
CA PRO A 95 18.76 14.61 -4.07
C PRO A 95 19.71 15.39 -4.98
N VAL A 96 19.16 16.37 -5.69
CA VAL A 96 19.90 17.36 -6.47
C VAL A 96 19.98 18.63 -5.63
N PRO A 97 21.19 19.08 -5.26
CA PRO A 97 21.36 20.29 -4.46
C PRO A 97 20.87 21.53 -5.21
N GLY A 98 20.41 22.51 -4.46
CA GLY A 98 20.03 23.81 -5.00
C GLY A 98 21.28 24.58 -5.43
N GLY A 99 21.10 25.54 -6.33
CA GLY A 99 22.22 26.39 -6.74
C GLY A 99 22.04 27.02 -8.11
N ASP A 100 23.13 27.61 -8.58
CA ASP A 100 23.23 28.22 -9.90
C ASP A 100 24.08 27.37 -10.82
N PHE A 101 23.63 27.23 -12.05
CA PHE A 101 24.44 26.64 -13.11
C PHE A 101 24.23 27.41 -14.42
N LEU A 102 25.15 27.20 -15.36
CA LEU A 102 25.09 27.81 -16.68
C LEU A 102 24.45 26.81 -17.65
N MET A 103 23.18 27.04 -17.99
CA MET A 103 22.41 26.20 -18.90
C MET A 103 22.70 26.57 -20.36
N GLY A 104 22.84 25.56 -21.24
CA GLY A 104 23.12 25.70 -22.66
C GLY A 104 24.60 25.43 -23.01
N SER A 105 24.84 25.23 -24.31
CA SER A 105 26.13 24.72 -24.83
C SER A 105 27.09 25.86 -25.20
N PRO A 106 28.40 25.75 -24.89
CA PRO A 106 29.44 26.67 -25.38
C PRO A 106 29.43 26.82 -26.90
N GLU A 107 29.74 28.02 -27.39
CA GLU A 107 29.83 28.29 -28.83
C GLU A 107 30.84 27.36 -29.54
N SER A 108 31.86 26.90 -28.82
CA SER A 108 32.90 26.01 -29.33
C SER A 108 32.55 24.52 -29.28
N GLU A 109 31.37 24.13 -28.81
CA GLU A 109 31.00 22.72 -28.68
C GLU A 109 30.65 22.11 -30.06
N PRO A 110 31.35 21.03 -30.50
CA PRO A 110 31.04 20.37 -31.76
C PRO A 110 29.62 19.81 -31.77
N GLY A 111 28.86 20.06 -32.84
CA GLY A 111 27.49 19.54 -32.99
C GLY A 111 26.40 20.38 -32.30
N ARG A 112 26.76 21.50 -31.66
CA ARG A 112 25.83 22.47 -31.09
C ARG A 112 24.77 22.94 -32.10
N SER A 113 23.52 23.02 -31.65
CA SER A 113 22.43 23.73 -32.32
C SER A 113 22.29 25.19 -31.88
N GLU A 114 21.73 26.04 -32.74
CA GLU A 114 21.37 27.43 -32.39
C GLU A 114 20.32 27.51 -31.28
N LEU A 115 19.48 26.47 -31.14
CA LEU A 115 18.44 26.39 -30.11
C LEU A 115 18.97 26.12 -28.70
N GLU A 116 20.25 25.75 -28.57
CA GLU A 116 20.92 25.52 -27.28
C GLU A 116 21.55 26.82 -26.73
N SER A 117 21.26 27.95 -27.35
CA SER A 117 21.80 29.27 -27.04
C SER A 117 20.72 30.34 -26.87
N PRO A 118 21.01 31.44 -26.14
CA PRO A 118 22.27 31.73 -25.45
C PRO A 118 22.41 30.94 -24.15
N ARG A 119 23.67 30.76 -23.71
CA ARG A 119 23.93 30.23 -22.37
C ARG A 119 23.43 31.20 -21.33
N ARG A 120 22.64 30.72 -20.38
CA ARG A 120 22.04 31.55 -19.33
C ARG A 120 22.26 30.97 -17.95
N ARG A 121 22.49 31.84 -16.96
CA ARG A 121 22.58 31.42 -15.55
C ARG A 121 21.17 31.10 -15.05
N VAL A 122 20.97 29.88 -14.60
CA VAL A 122 19.70 29.39 -14.05
C VAL A 122 19.94 29.04 -12.59
N ARG A 123 19.03 29.50 -11.72
CA ARG A 123 18.98 29.10 -10.32
C ARG A 123 17.84 28.10 -10.12
N ILE A 124 18.13 27.01 -9.42
CA ILE A 124 17.17 25.98 -9.05
C ILE A 124 17.12 25.82 -7.52
N ALA A 125 15.93 25.49 -7.02
CA ALA A 125 15.77 24.98 -5.66
C ALA A 125 16.22 23.51 -5.60
N PRO A 126 16.58 22.97 -4.42
CA PRO A 126 16.88 21.56 -4.26
C PRO A 126 15.63 20.69 -4.51
N PHE A 127 15.82 19.53 -5.14
CA PHE A 127 14.74 18.58 -5.46
C PHE A 127 15.28 17.16 -5.65
N TRP A 128 14.43 16.13 -5.66
CA TRP A 128 14.86 14.78 -6.00
C TRP A 128 14.67 14.49 -7.49
N MET A 129 15.62 13.77 -8.09
CA MET A 129 15.54 13.31 -9.47
C MET A 129 15.74 11.79 -9.52
N ALA A 130 15.02 11.11 -10.40
CA ALA A 130 15.27 9.72 -10.70
C ALA A 130 16.69 9.54 -11.24
N THR A 131 17.40 8.54 -10.72
CA THR A 131 18.80 8.27 -11.10
C THR A 131 18.94 7.71 -12.51
N HIS A 132 17.87 7.13 -13.06
CA HIS A 132 17.82 6.52 -14.37
C HIS A 132 16.52 6.92 -15.06
N GLU A 133 16.51 6.83 -16.39
CA GLU A 133 15.29 6.98 -17.18
C GLU A 133 14.25 5.94 -16.78
N THR A 134 12.96 6.29 -16.89
CA THR A 134 11.87 5.36 -16.62
C THR A 134 11.92 4.20 -17.60
N THR A 135 12.03 2.98 -17.08
CA THR A 135 12.07 1.76 -17.89
C THR A 135 10.69 1.36 -18.38
N TRP A 136 10.64 0.52 -19.42
CA TRP A 136 9.40 -0.12 -19.83
C TRP A 136 8.75 -0.93 -18.71
N ASP A 137 9.55 -1.57 -17.84
CA ASP A 137 9.03 -2.33 -16.71
C ASP A 137 8.18 -1.46 -15.77
N LEU A 138 8.66 -0.25 -15.47
CA LEU A 138 7.93 0.74 -14.68
C LEU A 138 6.72 1.30 -15.45
N TYR A 139 6.90 1.68 -16.72
CA TYR A 139 5.83 2.32 -17.50
C TYR A 139 4.67 1.36 -17.80
N ARG A 140 4.95 0.06 -17.97
CA ARG A 140 3.93 -0.97 -18.17
C ARG A 140 3.03 -1.14 -16.95
N VAL A 141 3.50 -0.85 -15.73
CA VAL A 141 2.64 -0.82 -14.54
C VAL A 141 1.56 0.25 -14.70
N PHE A 142 1.95 1.46 -15.12
CA PHE A 142 0.99 2.53 -15.41
C PHE A 142 0.03 2.15 -16.53
N MET A 143 0.52 1.53 -17.61
CA MET A 143 -0.33 1.18 -18.76
C MET A 143 -1.31 0.04 -18.51
N PHE A 144 -0.90 -1.00 -17.77
CA PHE A 144 -1.64 -2.26 -17.70
C PHE A 144 -2.11 -2.63 -16.28
N ASP A 145 -1.39 -2.21 -15.25
CA ASP A 145 -1.59 -2.66 -13.87
C ASP A 145 -2.22 -1.58 -12.95
N THR A 146 -2.57 -0.40 -13.49
CA THR A 146 -3.40 0.60 -12.79
C THR A 146 -4.75 0.02 -12.31
N ASP A 147 -5.13 -1.16 -12.82
CA ASP A 147 -6.47 -1.73 -12.75
C ASP A 147 -6.70 -2.97 -11.88
N ARG A 148 -5.74 -3.43 -11.07
CA ARG A 148 -5.95 -4.66 -10.28
C ARG A 148 -6.76 -4.48 -8.98
N GLY A 149 -7.69 -3.53 -8.93
CA GLY A 149 -8.76 -3.47 -7.93
C GLY A 149 -8.31 -3.48 -6.47
N GLY A 150 -7.06 -3.12 -6.19
CA GLY A 150 -6.58 -2.91 -4.84
C GLY A 150 -7.30 -1.72 -4.24
N GLU A 151 -7.64 -1.80 -2.95
CA GLU A 151 -8.07 -0.65 -2.17
C GLU A 151 -6.98 0.42 -2.24
N GLU A 152 -7.08 1.33 -3.20
CA GLU A 152 -6.25 2.51 -3.14
C GLU A 152 -6.70 3.30 -1.93
N PRO A 153 -5.77 3.69 -1.06
CA PRO A 153 -6.07 4.64 -0.02
C PRO A 153 -6.71 5.92 -0.58
N ALA A 154 -6.58 6.22 -1.88
CA ALA A 154 -7.24 7.34 -2.55
C ALA A 154 -8.48 6.96 -3.41
N ALA A 155 -8.81 5.67 -3.65
CA ALA A 155 -9.95 5.30 -4.51
C ALA A 155 -11.29 5.77 -3.93
N ALA A 156 -11.44 5.74 -2.60
CA ALA A 156 -12.63 6.27 -1.95
C ALA A 156 -12.78 7.80 -2.11
N TRP A 157 -11.69 8.51 -2.46
CA TRP A 157 -11.68 9.95 -2.72
C TRP A 157 -11.81 10.29 -4.21
N ALA A 158 -11.93 9.31 -5.10
CA ALA A 158 -12.10 9.52 -6.54
C ALA A 158 -13.58 9.33 -6.93
N ASP A 159 -14.16 10.33 -7.60
CA ASP A 159 -15.50 10.25 -8.19
C ASP A 159 -15.50 9.53 -9.55
N ALA A 160 -14.36 9.58 -10.26
CA ALA A 160 -14.09 8.83 -11.48
C ALA A 160 -12.62 8.43 -11.60
N VAL A 161 -12.35 7.27 -12.19
CA VAL A 161 -11.00 6.78 -12.50
C VAL A 161 -10.88 6.58 -14.02
N SER A 162 -10.04 7.40 -14.66
CA SER A 162 -9.71 7.27 -16.09
C SER A 162 -8.52 6.35 -16.33
N ARG A 163 -8.44 5.75 -17.51
CA ARG A 163 -7.38 4.81 -17.90
C ARG A 163 -6.65 5.26 -19.16
N PRO A 164 -5.34 4.95 -19.29
CA PRO A 164 -4.66 5.05 -20.56
C PRO A 164 -5.32 4.14 -21.60
N THR A 165 -5.39 4.62 -22.84
CA THR A 165 -5.83 3.78 -23.96
C THR A 165 -4.81 2.64 -24.16
N PRO A 166 -5.27 1.38 -24.31
CA PRO A 166 -4.37 0.28 -24.63
C PRO A 166 -3.55 0.57 -25.89
N PRO A 167 -2.27 0.19 -25.94
CA PRO A 167 -1.41 0.50 -27.08
C PRO A 167 -1.85 -0.30 -28.31
N TYR A 168 -1.87 0.36 -29.47
CA TYR A 168 -2.24 -0.27 -30.75
C TYR A 168 -1.09 -1.12 -31.34
N ARG A 169 0.16 -0.79 -31.00
CA ARG A 169 1.37 -1.53 -31.40
C ARG A 169 2.30 -1.71 -30.20
N PRO A 170 3.19 -2.72 -30.22
CA PRO A 170 4.32 -2.75 -29.30
C PRO A 170 5.08 -1.43 -29.39
N LEU A 171 5.25 -0.76 -28.25
CA LEU A 171 5.84 0.58 -28.17
C LEU A 171 7.37 0.54 -28.09
N ASP A 172 7.96 -0.64 -27.94
CA ASP A 172 9.40 -0.87 -27.90
C ASP A 172 10.06 -0.72 -29.28
N PHE A 173 9.28 -0.68 -30.37
CA PHE A 173 9.77 -0.58 -31.75
C PHE A 173 10.88 -1.59 -32.13
N GLY A 174 10.97 -2.73 -31.42
CA GLY A 174 12.04 -3.73 -31.60
C GLY A 174 13.35 -3.44 -30.87
N MET A 175 13.40 -2.40 -30.01
CA MET A 175 14.56 -1.99 -29.22
C MET A 175 14.70 -2.73 -27.89
N GLY A 176 13.71 -3.57 -27.54
CA GLY A 176 13.68 -4.31 -26.28
C GLY A 176 12.84 -3.62 -25.21
N VAL A 177 12.45 -4.40 -24.20
CA VAL A 177 11.53 -3.99 -23.13
C VAL A 177 12.22 -4.08 -21.78
N GLU A 178 12.69 -5.27 -21.41
CA GLU A 178 13.25 -5.53 -20.07
C GLU A 178 14.52 -4.74 -19.81
N GLY A 179 14.50 -3.87 -18.79
CA GLY A 179 15.63 -3.01 -18.44
C GLY A 179 15.95 -1.88 -19.42
N PHE A 180 15.15 -1.69 -20.48
CA PHE A 180 15.32 -0.59 -21.44
C PHE A 180 14.45 0.61 -21.06
N PRO A 181 14.90 1.85 -21.37
CA PRO A 181 14.08 3.05 -21.24
C PRO A 181 12.79 2.97 -22.06
N ALA A 182 11.68 3.51 -21.52
CA ALA A 182 10.38 3.49 -22.18
C ALA A 182 10.29 4.40 -23.44
N LEU A 183 11.27 5.27 -23.64
CA LEU A 183 11.38 6.12 -24.83
C LEU A 183 12.86 6.24 -25.19
N SER A 184 13.27 5.53 -26.24
CA SER A 184 14.57 5.65 -26.91
C SER A 184 14.38 5.65 -28.41
#